data_AF-A0A6J7N336-F1
#
_entry.id   AF-A0A6J7N336-F1
#
_cell.length_a   1.000
_cell.length_b   1.000
_cell.length_c   1.000
_cell.angle_alpha   90.00
_cell.angle_beta   90.00
_cell.angle_gamma   90.00
#
_symmetry.space_group_name_H-M   'P 1'
#
loop_
_entity.id
_entity.type
_entity.pdbx_description
1 polymer ?
#
loop_
_entity_poly.entity_id
_entity_poly.type
_entity_poly.pdbx_seq_one_letter_code
_entity_poly.pdbx_strand_id
1 'polypeptide(L)'
;MPGVAAQLILCPEDGVGAVVLTNGYSLAVPHQVAALVLEHLLELPADTQLTSPPSMTRAEMKDWEALGRRIEGSYQPRDSTPPGLGELLNRFLLRISVTHEAAGRLRIEGSPGSDGPAWLIPTSTLGQYRIAAGVDNGTNAVVDEQPDGVHLWLGFATHLHKR
;
A
#
# COMPACT_ATOMS: atom_id res chain seq x y z
N MET A 1 -21.07 -5.30 2.64
CA MET A 1 -20.34 -5.89 3.77
C MET A 1 -20.09 -7.36 3.48
N PRO A 2 -18.85 -7.86 3.56
CA PRO A 2 -18.63 -9.18 4.09
C PRO A 2 -17.97 -9.02 5.46
N GLY A 3 -18.71 -9.35 6.52
CA GLY A 3 -18.23 -9.33 7.91
C GLY A 3 -17.38 -10.57 8.27
N VAL A 4 -16.93 -11.32 7.26
CA VAL A 4 -16.07 -12.49 7.38
C VAL A 4 -15.18 -12.56 6.15
N ALA A 5 -13.88 -12.78 6.35
CA ALA A 5 -12.93 -13.07 5.29
C ALA A 5 -12.06 -14.28 5.68
N ALA A 6 -11.68 -15.06 4.68
CA ALA A 6 -10.92 -16.28 4.85
C ALA A 6 -9.79 -16.34 3.82
N GLN A 7 -8.60 -16.74 4.25
CA GLN A 7 -7.47 -17.06 3.39
C GLN A 7 -6.97 -18.47 3.70
N LEU A 8 -6.67 -19.22 2.64
CA LEU A 8 -5.91 -20.46 2.69
C LEU A 8 -4.65 -20.30 1.82
N ILE A 9 -3.50 -20.72 2.35
CA ILE A 9 -2.24 -20.87 1.60
C ILE A 9 -1.63 -22.23 1.91
N LEU A 10 -1.08 -22.89 0.88
CA LEU A 10 -0.53 -24.24 0.96
C LEU A 10 0.83 -24.26 0.25
N CYS A 11 1.84 -24.86 0.88
CA CYS A 11 3.13 -25.21 0.28
C CYS A 11 3.33 -26.73 0.38
N PRO A 12 2.83 -27.50 -0.61
CA PRO A 12 2.86 -28.96 -0.56
C PRO A 12 4.27 -29.55 -0.51
N GLU A 13 5.22 -28.94 -1.22
CA GLU A 13 6.63 -29.39 -1.29
C GLU A 13 7.31 -29.35 0.08
N ASP A 14 6.94 -28.38 0.92
CA ASP A 14 7.48 -28.18 2.26
C ASP A 14 6.59 -28.78 3.36
N GLY A 15 5.44 -29.37 3.00
CA GLY A 15 4.51 -30.00 3.93
C GLY A 15 3.79 -29.03 4.88
N VAL A 16 3.71 -27.74 4.54
CA VAL A 16 3.13 -26.69 5.39
C VAL A 16 1.95 -25.98 4.73
N GLY A 17 1.08 -25.37 5.55
CA GLY A 17 -0.04 -24.58 5.09
C GLY A 17 -0.64 -23.75 6.22
N ALA A 18 -1.33 -22.66 5.87
CA ALA A 18 -1.98 -21.78 6.83
C ALA A 18 -3.40 -21.43 6.39
N VAL A 19 -4.31 -21.40 7.37
CA VAL A 19 -5.69 -20.92 7.21
C VAL A 19 -5.91 -19.76 8.17
N VAL A 20 -6.38 -18.64 7.65
CA VAL A 20 -6.71 -17.45 8.43
C VAL A 20 -8.18 -17.12 8.22
N LEU A 21 -8.90 -16.97 9.33
CA LEU A 21 -10.30 -16.55 9.36
C LEU A 21 -10.38 -15.26 10.16
N THR A 22 -11.04 -14.25 9.61
CA THR A 22 -11.34 -13.00 10.33
C THR A 22 -12.81 -12.65 10.19
N ASN A 23 -13.37 -12.05 11.23
CA ASN A 23 -14.69 -11.42 11.21
C ASN A 23 -14.61 -9.89 11.13
N GLY A 24 -13.44 -9.36 10.78
CA GLY A 24 -13.16 -7.92 10.65
C GLY A 24 -13.33 -7.39 9.23
N TYR A 25 -13.41 -6.06 9.11
CA TYR A 25 -13.72 -5.32 7.87
C TYR A 25 -12.60 -5.33 6.80
N SER A 26 -11.38 -5.75 7.14
CA SER A 26 -10.23 -5.67 6.23
C SER A 26 -10.00 -6.96 5.45
N LEU A 27 -10.30 -6.92 4.14
CA LEU A 27 -10.14 -8.03 3.21
C LEU A 27 -8.67 -8.43 2.96
N ALA A 28 -7.72 -7.52 3.19
CA ALA A 28 -6.29 -7.76 2.95
C ALA A 28 -5.57 -8.43 4.13
N VAL A 29 -6.11 -8.30 5.35
CA VAL A 29 -5.48 -8.81 6.58
C VAL A 29 -5.31 -10.33 6.56
N PRO A 30 -6.30 -11.16 6.18
CA PRO A 30 -6.13 -12.62 6.15
C PRO A 30 -5.02 -13.08 5.21
N HIS A 31 -4.85 -12.39 4.08
CA HIS A 31 -3.82 -12.71 3.11
C HIS A 31 -2.41 -12.55 3.69
N GLN A 32 -2.16 -11.42 4.36
CA GLN A 32 -0.85 -11.13 4.94
C GLN A 32 -0.55 -11.98 6.16
N VAL A 33 -1.54 -12.22 7.02
CA VAL A 33 -1.35 -13.13 8.15
C VAL A 33 -1.00 -14.53 7.65
N ALA A 34 -1.64 -15.00 6.56
CA ALA A 34 -1.32 -16.30 5.98
C ALA A 34 0.11 -16.32 5.41
N ALA A 35 0.55 -15.24 4.75
CA ALA A 35 1.92 -15.11 4.24
C ALA A 35 2.98 -15.07 5.35
N LEU A 36 2.76 -14.26 6.41
CA LEU A 36 3.67 -14.18 7.55
C LEU A 36 3.79 -15.51 8.32
N VAL A 37 2.67 -16.22 8.47
CA VAL A 37 2.68 -17.57 9.07
C VAL A 37 3.53 -18.51 8.21
N LEU A 38 3.40 -18.44 6.89
CA LEU A 38 4.18 -19.26 5.98
C LEU A 38 5.68 -18.92 6.04
N GLU A 39 6.04 -17.64 6.03
CA GLU A 39 7.43 -17.18 6.19
C GLU A 39 8.04 -17.69 7.48
N HIS A 40 7.29 -17.62 8.58
CA HIS A 40 7.74 -18.12 9.88
C HIS A 40 7.92 -19.65 9.86
N LEU A 41 6.98 -20.40 9.29
CA LEU A 41 7.05 -21.86 9.20
C LEU A 41 8.19 -22.36 8.31
N LEU A 42 8.57 -21.57 7.30
CA LEU A 42 9.66 -21.88 6.38
C LEU A 42 11.00 -21.27 6.80
N GLU A 43 11.06 -20.62 7.98
CA GLU A 43 12.23 -19.90 8.49
C GLU A 43 12.81 -18.90 7.47
N LEU A 44 11.94 -18.32 6.63
CA LEU A 44 12.35 -17.32 5.65
C LEU A 44 12.81 -16.05 6.38
N PRO A 45 13.82 -15.34 5.87
CA PRO A 45 14.23 -14.07 6.44
C PRO A 45 13.03 -13.13 6.43
N ALA A 46 12.67 -12.61 7.61
CA ALA A 46 11.59 -11.62 7.74
C ALA A 46 11.85 -10.47 6.76
N ASP A 47 10.85 -10.15 5.93
CA ASP A 47 11.01 -9.17 4.87
C ASP A 47 11.50 -7.85 5.47
N THR A 48 12.75 -7.51 5.16
CA THR A 48 13.49 -6.41 5.78
C THR A 48 12.67 -5.13 5.70
N GLN A 49 12.44 -4.48 6.84
CA GLN A 49 11.74 -3.20 6.90
C GLN A 49 12.27 -2.23 5.83
N LEU A 50 11.46 -2.00 4.79
CA LEU A 50 11.70 -1.04 3.73
C LEU A 50 11.67 0.38 4.32
N THR A 51 12.79 0.78 4.92
CA THR A 51 12.89 2.05 5.67
C THR A 51 13.72 3.08 4.95
N SER A 52 14.54 2.64 4.00
CA SER A 52 15.53 3.51 3.34
C SER A 52 15.31 3.52 1.82
N PRO A 53 15.29 4.70 1.19
CA PRO A 53 15.36 4.80 -0.26
C PRO A 53 16.68 4.23 -0.79
N PRO A 54 16.74 3.82 -2.06
CA PRO A 54 17.99 3.38 -2.69
C PRO A 54 19.01 4.52 -2.68
N SER A 55 20.30 4.16 -2.79
CA SER A 55 21.35 5.15 -3.01
C SER A 55 21.12 5.86 -4.34
N MET A 56 20.91 7.18 -4.30
CA MET A 56 20.65 8.02 -5.46
C MET A 56 21.75 9.04 -5.66
N THR A 57 22.01 9.39 -6.91
CA THR A 57 22.79 10.58 -7.24
C THR A 57 22.03 11.84 -6.83
N ARG A 58 22.74 12.96 -6.70
CA ARG A 58 22.12 14.25 -6.34
C ARG A 58 21.10 14.73 -7.38
N ALA A 59 21.30 14.38 -8.65
CA ALA A 59 20.38 14.70 -9.73
C ALA A 59 19.07 13.91 -9.59
N GLU A 60 19.17 12.59 -9.43
CA GLU A 60 18.01 11.72 -9.21
C GLU A 60 17.23 12.13 -7.95
N MET A 61 17.92 12.43 -6.86
CA MET A 61 17.27 12.90 -5.63
C MET A 61 16.46 14.18 -5.84
N LYS A 62 16.96 15.10 -6.67
CA LYS A 62 16.25 16.33 -7.03
C LYS A 62 15.00 16.04 -7.86
N ASP A 63 15.08 15.09 -8.79
CA ASP A 63 13.93 14.69 -9.62
C ASP A 63 12.85 14.01 -8.78
N TRP A 64 13.26 13.16 -7.84
CA TRP A 64 12.38 12.53 -6.86
C TRP A 64 11.71 13.52 -5.91
N GLU A 65 12.44 14.50 -5.39
CA GLU A 65 11.86 15.58 -4.58
C GLU A 65 10.89 16.45 -5.40
N ALA A 66 11.24 16.76 -6.65
CA ALA A 66 10.38 17.53 -7.54
C ALA A 66 9.08 16.78 -7.85
N LEU A 67 9.17 15.46 -8.08
CA LEU A 67 8.02 14.59 -8.26
C LEU A 67 7.17 14.54 -6.98
N GLY A 68 7.78 14.30 -5.82
CA GLY A 68 7.05 14.19 -4.57
C GLY A 68 6.27 15.45 -4.20
N ARG A 69 6.85 16.64 -4.43
CA ARG A 69 6.15 17.92 -4.26
C ARG A 69 4.95 18.09 -5.19
N ARG A 70 4.99 17.55 -6.41
CA ARG A 70 3.83 17.58 -7.33
C ARG A 70 2.74 16.62 -6.90
N ILE A 71 3.11 15.47 -6.34
CA ILE A 71 2.17 14.43 -5.89
C ILE A 71 1.48 14.84 -4.59
N GLU A 72 2.15 15.59 -3.71
CA GLU A 72 1.59 16.01 -2.42
C GLU A 72 0.18 16.63 -2.56
N GLY A 73 -0.75 16.16 -1.72
CA GLY A 73 -2.14 16.62 -1.73
C GLY A 73 -3.14 15.66 -1.11
N SER A 74 -4.42 15.93 -1.36
CA SER A 74 -5.53 15.11 -0.90
C SER A 74 -5.99 14.15 -2.00
N TYR A 75 -6.22 12.90 -1.65
CA TYR A 75 -6.58 11.83 -2.57
C TYR A 75 -7.94 11.22 -2.21
N GLN A 76 -8.59 10.63 -3.22
CA GLN A 76 -9.79 9.81 -3.07
C GLN A 76 -9.58 8.43 -3.68
N PRO A 77 -10.14 7.36 -3.09
CA PRO A 77 -10.22 6.07 -3.74
C PRO A 77 -11.17 6.13 -4.94
N ARG A 78 -10.73 5.62 -6.10
CA ARG A 78 -11.51 5.65 -7.37
C ARG A 78 -12.18 4.31 -7.68
N ASP A 79 -11.52 3.18 -7.41
CA ASP A 79 -12.01 1.84 -7.81
C ASP A 79 -12.38 0.92 -6.64
N SER A 80 -12.07 1.30 -5.40
CA SER A 80 -12.35 0.48 -4.22
C SER A 80 -13.74 0.78 -3.66
N THR A 81 -14.82 0.31 -4.28
CA THR A 81 -16.13 0.29 -3.59
C THR A 81 -17.07 -0.85 -4.06
N PRO A 82 -17.47 -1.79 -3.17
CA PRO A 82 -18.63 -2.64 -3.43
C PRO A 82 -19.93 -1.81 -3.29
N PRO A 83 -20.98 -2.08 -4.09
CA PRO A 83 -22.19 -1.26 -4.13
C PRO A 83 -22.99 -1.26 -2.81
N GLY A 84 -23.44 -0.07 -2.34
CA GLY A 84 -24.40 0.07 -1.23
C GLY A 84 -24.30 1.34 -0.37
N LEU A 85 -25.23 1.52 0.58
CA LEU A 85 -25.42 2.68 1.50
C LEU A 85 -24.17 3.14 2.30
N GLY A 86 -23.10 2.34 2.35
CA GLY A 86 -21.80 2.74 2.90
C GLY A 86 -21.00 3.70 2.01
N GLU A 87 -21.37 3.84 0.71
CA GLU A 87 -20.73 4.73 -0.27
C GLU A 87 -20.66 6.20 0.19
N LEU A 88 -21.72 6.68 0.82
CA LEU A 88 -21.87 8.09 1.19
C LEU A 88 -21.09 8.43 2.46
N LEU A 89 -20.99 7.51 3.42
CA LEU A 89 -20.21 7.72 4.64
C LEU A 89 -18.71 7.56 4.38
N ASN A 90 -18.30 6.59 3.55
CA ASN A 90 -16.89 6.31 3.29
C ASN A 90 -16.21 7.37 2.40
N ARG A 91 -16.91 7.93 1.39
CA ARG A 91 -16.41 9.05 0.57
C ARG A 91 -16.21 10.35 1.35
N PHE A 92 -17.01 10.57 2.40
CA PHE A 92 -16.92 11.79 3.22
C PHE A 92 -15.89 11.67 4.35
N LEU A 93 -15.61 10.47 4.85
CA LEU A 93 -14.76 10.26 6.03
C LEU A 93 -13.30 9.89 5.71
N LEU A 94 -13.04 9.18 4.61
CA LEU A 94 -11.66 8.82 4.24
C LEU A 94 -10.98 9.96 3.50
N ARG A 95 -10.45 10.91 4.26
CA ARG A 95 -9.57 11.95 3.73
C ARG A 95 -8.15 11.39 3.70
N ILE A 96 -7.76 10.85 2.55
CA ILE A 96 -6.41 10.33 2.34
C ILE A 96 -5.51 11.53 2.00
N SER A 97 -4.48 11.76 2.82
CA SER A 97 -3.46 12.77 2.53
C SER A 97 -2.16 12.07 2.15
N VAL A 98 -1.55 12.58 1.09
CA VAL A 98 -0.19 12.19 0.68
C VAL A 98 0.70 13.39 0.92
N THR A 99 1.70 13.23 1.77
CA THR A 99 2.70 14.26 2.07
C THR A 99 4.06 13.84 1.57
N HIS A 100 4.82 14.79 1.04
CA HIS A 100 6.18 14.52 0.61
C HIS A 100 7.17 14.68 1.79
N GLU A 101 8.05 13.69 1.92
CA GLU A 101 9.16 13.64 2.85
C GLU A 101 10.49 13.70 2.10
N ALA A 102 11.61 13.84 2.82
CA ALA A 102 12.94 13.94 2.23
C ALA A 102 13.29 12.75 1.30
N ALA A 103 14.16 13.01 0.32
CA ALA A 103 14.58 12.04 -0.69
C ALA A 103 13.43 11.45 -1.53
N GLY A 104 12.34 12.21 -1.71
CA GLY A 104 11.20 11.83 -2.54
C GLY A 104 10.31 10.74 -1.94
N ARG A 105 10.51 10.41 -0.66
CA ARG A 105 9.59 9.55 0.09
C ARG A 105 8.22 10.21 0.17
N LEU A 106 7.18 9.39 0.18
CA LEU A 106 5.81 9.87 0.41
C LEU A 106 5.25 9.20 1.66
N ARG A 107 4.50 9.95 2.45
CA ARG A 107 3.73 9.44 3.58
C ARG A 107 2.25 9.54 3.25
N ILE A 108 1.53 8.45 3.49
CA ILE A 108 0.10 8.32 3.26
C ILE A 108 -0.57 8.21 4.63
N GLU A 109 -1.52 9.11 4.90
CA GLU A 109 -2.37 9.06 6.08
C GLU A 109 -3.83 8.84 5.70
N GLY A 110 -4.58 8.17 6.57
CA GLY A 110 -6.00 7.88 6.34
C GLY A 110 -6.27 6.73 5.35
N SER A 111 -5.25 5.92 5.01
CA SER A 111 -5.40 4.78 4.11
C SER A 111 -6.36 3.73 4.72
N PRO A 112 -7.46 3.36 4.03
CA PRO A 112 -8.41 2.38 4.55
C PRO A 112 -7.77 1.00 4.68
N GLY A 113 -7.85 0.41 5.88
CA GLY A 113 -7.32 -0.93 6.16
C GLY A 113 -5.87 -0.99 6.65
N SER A 114 -5.20 0.15 6.85
CA SER A 114 -3.86 0.23 7.43
C SER A 114 -3.91 0.60 8.93
N ASP A 115 -3.23 -0.17 9.79
CA ASP A 115 -3.01 0.14 11.20
C ASP A 115 -1.91 1.23 11.37
N GLY A 116 -2.14 2.41 10.78
CA GLY A 116 -1.23 3.55 10.86
C GLY A 116 -0.83 4.14 9.50
N PRO A 117 0.08 5.13 9.49
CA PRO A 117 0.58 5.72 8.25
C PRO A 117 1.34 4.69 7.42
N ALA A 118 1.23 4.80 6.10
CA ALA A 118 2.01 4.03 5.14
C ALA A 118 3.06 4.95 4.50
N TRP A 119 4.23 4.41 4.17
CA TRP A 119 5.24 5.12 3.41
C TRP A 119 5.39 4.52 2.02
N LEU A 120 5.62 5.38 1.03
CA LEU A 120 6.09 4.99 -0.29
C LEU A 120 7.57 5.33 -0.37
N ILE A 121 8.37 4.27 -0.49
CA ILE A 121 9.81 4.36 -0.61
C ILE A 121 10.17 4.33 -2.10
N PRO A 122 10.88 5.35 -2.61
CA PRO A 122 11.33 5.37 -4.00
C PRO A 122 12.09 4.11 -4.39
N THR A 123 12.01 3.73 -5.66
CA THR A 123 12.82 2.65 -6.25
C THR A 123 13.88 3.22 -7.19
N SER A 124 14.52 2.37 -7.99
CA SER A 124 15.43 2.80 -9.06
C SER A 124 14.74 3.49 -10.23
N THR A 125 13.41 3.35 -10.37
CA THR A 125 12.65 3.92 -11.48
C THR A 125 11.75 5.04 -10.98
N LEU A 126 11.87 6.23 -11.55
CA LEU A 126 11.07 7.40 -11.18
C LEU A 126 9.56 7.10 -11.30
N GLY A 127 8.79 7.45 -10.26
CA GLY A 127 7.35 7.15 -10.18
C GLY A 127 7.02 5.74 -9.68
N GLN A 128 7.99 4.84 -9.56
CA GLN A 128 7.79 3.52 -8.94
C GLN A 128 8.27 3.53 -7.48
N TYR A 129 7.41 3.04 -6.60
CA TYR A 129 7.61 3.01 -5.17
C TYR A 129 7.43 1.59 -4.62
N ARG A 130 7.99 1.34 -3.44
CA ARG A 130 7.66 0.21 -2.58
C ARG A 130 6.87 0.71 -1.38
N ILE A 131 5.82 -0.01 -1.01
CA ILE A 131 5.00 0.30 0.15
C ILE A 131 5.72 -0.23 1.40
N ALA A 132 5.84 0.65 2.40
CA ALA A 132 6.30 0.33 3.74
C ALA A 132 5.19 0.65 4.73
N ALA A 133 4.52 -0.37 5.23
CA ALA A 133 3.34 -0.24 6.08
C ALA A 133 3.15 -1.51 6.94
N GLY A 134 2.28 -1.46 7.94
CA GLY A 134 1.92 -2.66 8.70
C GLY A 134 1.16 -3.70 7.86
N VAL A 135 0.53 -3.24 6.78
CA VAL A 135 -0.30 -4.01 5.85
C VAL A 135 0.22 -3.72 4.43
N ASP A 136 0.45 -4.76 3.62
CA ASP A 136 0.99 -4.71 2.25
C ASP A 136 2.44 -4.19 2.14
N ASN A 137 3.23 -4.38 3.20
CA ASN A 137 4.67 -4.11 3.18
C ASN A 137 5.36 -4.82 2.02
N GLY A 138 6.30 -4.15 1.36
CA GLY A 138 7.04 -4.72 0.23
C GLY A 138 6.30 -4.75 -1.09
N THR A 139 5.01 -4.41 -1.14
CA THR A 139 4.26 -4.36 -2.40
C THR A 139 4.64 -3.15 -3.25
N ASN A 140 4.34 -3.21 -4.54
CA ASN A 140 4.63 -2.12 -5.47
C ASN A 140 3.58 -1.02 -5.38
N ALA A 141 4.02 0.20 -5.56
CA ALA A 141 3.17 1.35 -5.82
C ALA A 141 3.67 2.10 -7.06
N VAL A 142 2.75 2.66 -7.82
CA VAL A 142 3.06 3.41 -9.04
C VAL A 142 2.32 4.73 -9.02
N VAL A 143 3.04 5.80 -9.31
CA VAL A 143 2.49 7.12 -9.58
C VAL A 143 2.43 7.32 -11.09
N ASP A 144 1.28 7.79 -11.54
CA ASP A 144 1.02 8.11 -12.94
C ASP A 144 0.39 9.51 -13.04
N GLU A 145 1.06 10.44 -13.72
CA GLU A 145 0.56 11.80 -13.96
C GLU A 145 -0.22 11.81 -15.28
N GLN A 146 -1.55 11.76 -15.20
CA GLN A 146 -2.46 11.74 -16.35
C GLN A 146 -3.08 13.14 -16.61
N PRO A 147 -3.69 13.39 -17.79
CA PRO A 147 -4.33 14.67 -18.08
C PRO A 147 -5.46 15.07 -17.11
N ASP A 148 -6.13 14.11 -16.48
CA ASP A 148 -7.20 14.30 -15.50
C ASP A 148 -6.71 14.33 -14.04
N GLY A 149 -5.40 14.23 -13.80
CA GLY A 149 -4.80 14.38 -12.48
C GLY A 149 -3.72 13.35 -12.18
N VAL A 150 -3.31 13.29 -10.91
CA VAL A 150 -2.31 12.33 -10.44
C VAL A 150 -3.02 11.08 -9.93
N HIS A 151 -2.59 9.94 -10.43
CA HIS A 151 -3.07 8.62 -10.05
C HIS A 151 -1.99 7.90 -9.25
N LEU A 152 -2.39 7.28 -8.15
CA LEU A 152 -1.53 6.49 -7.29
C LEU A 152 -2.13 5.10 -7.12
N TRP A 153 -1.44 4.12 -7.69
CA TRP A 153 -1.78 2.70 -7.64
C TRP A 153 -0.98 2.05 -6.52
N LEU A 154 -1.65 1.48 -5.53
CA LEU A 154 -1.06 0.85 -4.36
C LEU A 154 -1.38 -0.64 -4.37
N GLY A 155 -0.34 -1.47 -4.52
CA GLY A 155 -0.50 -2.92 -4.64
C GLY A 155 -1.42 -3.30 -5.80
N PHE A 156 -2.22 -4.34 -5.59
CA PHE A 156 -3.15 -4.87 -6.61
C PHE A 156 -4.59 -4.36 -6.47
N ALA A 157 -4.93 -3.66 -5.38
CA ALA A 157 -6.33 -3.44 -5.00
C ALA A 157 -6.73 -1.98 -4.77
N THR A 158 -5.77 -1.06 -4.66
CA THR A 158 -6.05 0.31 -4.24
C THR A 158 -5.62 1.31 -5.30
N HIS A 159 -6.57 2.11 -5.77
CA HIS A 159 -6.35 3.17 -6.73
C HIS A 159 -6.83 4.50 -6.16
N LEU A 160 -5.90 5.43 -6.03
CA LEU A 160 -6.12 6.77 -5.49
C LEU A 160 -5.97 7.82 -6.59
N HIS A 161 -6.91 8.76 -6.63
CA HIS A 161 -6.87 9.91 -7.55
C HIS A 161 -6.78 11.21 -6.76
N LYS A 162 -5.89 12.10 -7.18
CA LYS A 162 -5.66 13.40 -6.55
C LYS A 162 -6.84 14.33 -6.83
N ARG A 163 -7.43 14.91 -5.77
CA ARG A 163 -8.49 15.92 -5.88
C ARG A 163 -7.96 17.26 -6.39
#